data_AF-A0A934YHZ4-F1
#
_entry.id   AF-A0A934YHZ4-F1
#
_cell.length_a   1.000
_cell.length_b   1.000
_cell.length_c   1.000
_cell.angle_alpha   90.00
_cell.angle_beta   90.00
_cell.angle_gamma   90.00
#
_symmetry.space_group_name_H-M   'P 1'
#
loop_
_entity.id
_entity.type
_entity.pdbx_description
1 polymer ?
#
loop_
_entity_poly.entity_id
_entity_poly.type
_entity_poly.pdbx_seq_one_letter_code
_entity_poly.pdbx_strand_id
1 'polypeptide(L)'
;MAHSGVRWAFAIGQVILATSAAGGACTPVPIVGYDAAITADAEAGAQPLDAGDAEAAAAPKRREWDAGVDDDAFPASDEELELRMRHLLEAVAAGDPALAPDVLYPRDAWVRSRDASDPGKAWDHSVKPSFLRDVAKLHKRAKGIERARFVSFDLGRAVAHVPAKPRDLKRPLWRVKRSRITYTIDDKTKHLDIAEMTAFRGAWYVTRLR
;
A
#
# COMPACT_ATOMS: atom_id res chain seq x y z
N MET A 1 52.81 10.79 15.28
CA MET A 1 52.00 10.46 14.09
C MET A 1 52.04 8.95 13.92
N ALA A 2 51.01 8.25 14.40
CA ALA A 2 50.92 6.80 14.34
C ALA A 2 49.49 6.44 13.90
N HIS A 3 49.43 5.65 12.84
CA HIS A 3 48.22 5.17 12.16
C HIS A 3 47.54 4.08 13.00
N SER A 4 46.24 4.21 13.25
CA SER A 4 45.40 3.11 13.75
C SER A 4 44.25 2.89 12.79
N GLY A 5 44.41 1.88 11.92
CA GLY A 5 43.36 1.37 11.03
C GLY A 5 42.46 0.40 11.78
N VAL A 6 41.17 0.70 11.82
CA VAL A 6 40.14 -0.16 12.43
C VAL A 6 39.59 -1.10 11.35
N ARG A 7 39.89 -2.40 11.44
CA ARG A 7 39.34 -3.44 10.58
C ARG A 7 38.15 -4.09 11.31
N TRP A 8 36.94 -3.91 10.80
CA TRP A 8 35.75 -4.62 11.26
C TRP A 8 35.59 -5.90 10.45
N ALA A 9 35.74 -7.05 11.10
CA ALA A 9 35.40 -8.36 10.54
C ALA A 9 33.97 -8.73 10.96
N PHE A 10 33.04 -8.78 9.99
CA PHE A 10 31.70 -9.33 10.19
C PHE A 10 31.72 -10.80 9.78
N ALA A 11 31.55 -11.70 10.76
CA ALA A 11 31.29 -13.11 10.53
C ALA A 11 29.82 -13.31 10.16
N ILE A 12 29.58 -13.96 9.00
CA ILE A 12 28.26 -14.30 8.49
C ILE A 12 27.87 -15.66 9.07
N GLY A 13 26.90 -15.66 9.98
CA GLY A 13 26.26 -16.88 10.49
C GLY A 13 25.25 -17.42 9.47
N GLN A 14 25.51 -18.63 8.97
CA GLN A 14 24.56 -19.41 8.17
C GLN A 14 23.51 -20.02 9.12
N VAL A 15 22.23 -19.73 8.88
CA VAL A 15 21.11 -20.43 9.53
C VAL A 15 20.37 -21.21 8.45
N ILE A 16 20.42 -22.54 8.56
CA ILE A 16 19.68 -23.48 7.72
C ILE A 16 18.29 -23.67 8.36
N LEU A 17 17.23 -23.35 7.61
CA LEU A 17 15.84 -23.60 8.01
C LEU A 17 15.34 -24.92 7.43
N ALA A 18 14.76 -25.73 8.31
CA ALA A 18 14.19 -27.03 8.04
C ALA A 18 12.88 -26.94 7.25
N THR A 19 12.74 -27.82 6.27
CA THR A 19 11.50 -28.14 5.55
C THR A 19 10.62 -29.04 6.42
N SER A 20 9.34 -28.69 6.57
CA SER A 20 8.31 -29.65 6.97
C SER A 20 7.04 -29.40 6.15
N ALA A 21 6.55 -30.48 5.54
CA ALA A 21 5.37 -30.54 4.69
C ALA A 21 4.30 -31.42 5.34
N ALA A 22 3.07 -30.92 5.39
CA ALA A 22 1.82 -31.65 5.59
C ALA A 22 0.70 -30.66 5.15
N GLY A 23 -0.33 -30.99 4.37
CA GLY A 23 -0.98 -32.26 4.11
C GLY A 23 -2.46 -32.14 4.50
N GLY A 24 -3.38 -32.26 3.53
CA GLY A 24 -4.82 -32.46 3.73
C GLY A 24 -5.67 -31.19 3.84
N ALA A 25 -6.93 -31.14 3.40
CA ALA A 25 -7.76 -32.00 2.57
C ALA A 25 -8.98 -31.14 2.16
N CYS A 26 -9.48 -31.32 0.94
CA CYS A 26 -10.74 -30.72 0.45
C CYS A 26 -11.95 -31.44 1.05
N THR A 27 -12.93 -30.67 1.53
CA THR A 27 -14.35 -31.11 1.56
C THR A 27 -15.25 -29.92 1.19
N PRO A 28 -16.08 -30.03 0.14
CA PRO A 28 -17.14 -29.05 -0.13
C PRO A 28 -18.42 -29.39 0.64
N VAL A 29 -19.06 -28.36 1.22
CA VAL A 29 -20.36 -28.45 1.90
C VAL A 29 -21.49 -28.12 0.91
N PRO A 30 -22.61 -28.87 0.89
CA PRO A 30 -23.71 -28.67 -0.05
C PRO A 30 -24.58 -27.45 0.26
N ILE A 31 -25.07 -26.84 -0.82
CA ILE A 31 -26.01 -25.72 -0.88
C ILE A 31 -27.43 -26.29 -0.74
N VAL A 32 -28.18 -25.84 0.27
CA VAL A 32 -29.61 -26.16 0.43
C VAL A 32 -30.42 -24.97 -0.08
N GLY A 33 -31.16 -25.20 -1.17
CA GLY A 33 -32.14 -24.26 -1.69
C GLY A 33 -33.42 -24.25 -0.85
N TYR A 34 -33.98 -23.06 -0.67
CA TYR A 34 -35.35 -22.88 -0.19
C TYR A 34 -36.13 -22.16 -1.28
N ASP A 35 -36.95 -22.93 -1.99
CA ASP A 35 -38.09 -22.46 -2.76
C ASP A 35 -39.25 -22.23 -1.79
N ALA A 36 -39.77 -21.01 -1.75
CA ALA A 36 -41.06 -20.71 -1.14
C ALA A 36 -41.76 -19.63 -1.97
N ALA A 37 -42.65 -20.08 -2.84
CA ALA A 37 -43.66 -19.26 -3.49
C ALA A 37 -44.74 -18.86 -2.46
N ILE A 38 -45.09 -17.56 -2.40
CA ILE A 38 -46.38 -17.09 -1.89
C ILE A 38 -46.95 -16.06 -2.88
N THR A 39 -48.26 -16.20 -3.05
CA THR A 39 -49.22 -15.64 -3.99
C THR A 39 -49.61 -14.18 -3.78
N ALA A 40 -49.80 -13.48 -4.91
CA ALA A 40 -50.94 -12.64 -5.32
C ALA A 40 -51.61 -11.60 -4.38
N ASP A 41 -51.58 -10.36 -4.90
CA ASP A 41 -52.67 -9.38 -5.12
C ASP A 41 -53.27 -8.42 -4.06
N ALA A 42 -53.50 -7.21 -4.58
CA ALA A 42 -54.50 -6.17 -4.25
C ALA A 42 -54.24 -5.09 -3.16
N GLU A 43 -53.94 -3.89 -3.70
CA GLU A 43 -54.34 -2.51 -3.34
C GLU A 43 -54.73 -2.10 -1.91
N ALA A 44 -54.04 -1.07 -1.39
CA ALA A 44 -54.67 0.10 -0.75
C ALA A 44 -53.66 1.27 -0.64
N GLY A 45 -54.06 2.47 -1.09
CA GLY A 45 -53.23 3.66 -1.08
C GLY A 45 -53.07 4.33 0.29
N ALA A 46 -51.91 4.97 0.48
CA ALA A 46 -51.70 6.16 1.31
C ALA A 46 -50.26 6.67 1.09
N GLN A 47 -50.11 7.89 0.58
CA GLN A 47 -48.89 8.70 0.77
C GLN A 47 -49.05 9.53 2.07
N PRO A 48 -48.03 10.27 2.54
CA PRO A 48 -46.58 10.03 2.56
C PRO A 48 -46.05 10.11 4.01
N LEU A 49 -44.92 9.46 4.33
CA LEU A 49 -44.15 9.80 5.53
C LEU A 49 -42.67 9.89 5.21
N ASP A 50 -42.20 11.12 5.32
CA ASP A 50 -40.84 11.60 5.47
C ASP A 50 -40.10 10.79 6.55
N ALA A 51 -38.98 10.16 6.19
CA ALA A 51 -38.05 9.55 7.13
C ALA A 51 -36.65 9.49 6.52
N GLY A 52 -35.88 10.55 6.80
CA GLY A 52 -34.50 10.46 7.31
C GLY A 52 -33.47 9.66 6.52
N ASP A 53 -32.60 10.39 5.85
CA ASP A 53 -31.23 10.09 5.47
C ASP A 53 -30.57 8.84 6.10
N ALA A 54 -30.27 7.91 5.19
CA ALA A 54 -29.02 7.19 5.02
C ALA A 54 -27.90 7.41 6.05
N GLU A 55 -27.42 6.31 6.64
CA GLU A 55 -25.97 6.11 6.83
C GLU A 55 -25.61 4.64 6.62
N ALA A 56 -25.71 4.19 5.38
CA ALA A 56 -25.00 2.99 4.94
C ALA A 56 -23.51 3.32 4.98
N ALA A 57 -22.80 2.69 5.92
CA ALA A 57 -21.35 2.79 6.14
C ALA A 57 -20.60 2.91 4.80
N ALA A 58 -20.10 4.12 4.54
CA ALA A 58 -19.34 4.42 3.35
C ALA A 58 -18.02 3.62 3.38
N ALA A 59 -17.98 2.52 2.64
CA ALA A 59 -16.72 1.98 2.14
C ALA A 59 -15.91 3.16 1.54
N PRO A 60 -14.59 3.26 1.79
CA PRO A 60 -13.82 4.37 1.27
C PRO A 60 -13.99 4.42 -0.24
N LYS A 61 -14.61 5.51 -0.74
CA LYS A 61 -14.79 5.74 -2.18
C LYS A 61 -13.40 5.66 -2.81
N ARG A 62 -13.14 4.57 -3.53
CA ARG A 62 -11.98 4.44 -4.41
C ARG A 62 -12.03 5.65 -5.33
N ARG A 63 -11.14 6.63 -5.12
CA ARG A 63 -11.14 7.90 -5.87
C ARG A 63 -11.24 7.59 -7.35
N GLU A 64 -12.27 8.14 -7.99
CA GLU A 64 -12.45 8.11 -9.43
C GLU A 64 -11.25 8.84 -10.02
N TRP A 65 -10.29 8.09 -10.57
CA TRP A 65 -9.03 8.65 -11.04
C TRP A 65 -9.30 9.55 -12.25
N ASP A 66 -9.18 10.87 -12.05
CA ASP A 66 -9.42 11.96 -13.03
C ASP A 66 -9.06 11.58 -14.46
N ALA A 67 -10.04 11.17 -15.28
CA ALA A 67 -9.81 10.83 -16.68
C ALA A 67 -9.28 12.06 -17.44
N GLY A 68 -7.98 12.09 -17.76
CA GLY A 68 -7.34 13.23 -18.42
C GLY A 68 -5.86 13.43 -18.11
N VAL A 69 -5.38 13.01 -16.94
CA VAL A 69 -3.94 13.14 -16.60
C VAL A 69 -3.13 12.00 -17.22
N ASP A 70 -2.06 12.37 -17.95
CA ASP A 70 -1.08 11.45 -18.53
C ASP A 70 -0.45 10.55 -17.46
N ASP A 71 -0.27 9.27 -17.78
CA ASP A 71 0.31 8.28 -16.87
C ASP A 71 1.76 8.65 -16.45
N ASP A 72 2.48 9.38 -17.30
CA ASP A 72 3.87 9.83 -17.11
C ASP A 72 3.98 11.32 -16.70
N ALA A 73 2.87 11.94 -16.29
CA ALA A 73 2.88 13.30 -15.78
C ALA A 73 3.82 13.41 -14.57
N PHE A 74 4.63 14.49 -14.52
CA PHE A 74 5.51 14.73 -13.39
C PHE A 74 4.66 14.88 -12.11
N PRO A 75 4.95 14.09 -11.06
CA PRO A 75 4.10 14.05 -9.88
C PRO A 75 4.25 15.30 -9.01
N ALA A 76 3.11 15.78 -8.50
CA ALA A 76 3.08 16.87 -7.54
C ALA A 76 3.66 16.40 -6.19
N SER A 77 4.30 17.33 -5.49
CA SER A 77 4.72 17.16 -4.08
C SER A 77 3.87 18.12 -3.25
N ASP A 78 2.61 17.78 -3.09
CA ASP A 78 1.53 18.61 -2.56
C ASP A 78 1.00 18.07 -1.22
N GLU A 79 0.01 18.75 -0.65
CA GLU A 79 -0.60 18.38 0.62
C GLU A 79 -1.27 16.99 0.58
N GLU A 80 -1.74 16.55 -0.60
CA GLU A 80 -2.30 15.22 -0.80
C GLU A 80 -1.25 14.12 -0.59
N LEU A 81 -0.01 14.36 -1.05
CA LEU A 81 1.10 13.47 -0.80
C LEU A 81 1.42 13.39 0.70
N GLU A 82 1.47 14.51 1.40
CA GLU A 82 1.71 14.49 2.84
C GLU A 82 0.60 13.76 3.60
N LEU A 83 -0.67 13.94 3.19
CA LEU A 83 -1.80 13.23 3.79
C LEU A 83 -1.67 11.71 3.62
N ARG A 84 -1.30 11.25 2.42
CA ARG A 84 -0.95 9.83 2.17
C ARG A 84 0.16 9.35 3.12
N MET A 85 1.22 10.15 3.31
CA MET A 85 2.32 9.77 4.21
C MET A 85 1.89 9.73 5.68
N ARG A 86 0.94 10.58 6.09
CA ARG A 86 0.28 10.49 7.41
C ARG A 86 -0.50 9.18 7.57
N HIS A 87 -1.32 8.82 6.57
CA HIS A 87 -2.03 7.53 6.58
C HIS A 87 -1.05 6.35 6.66
N LEU A 88 0.08 6.40 5.95
CA LEU A 88 1.10 5.36 6.05
C LEU A 88 1.67 5.23 7.47
N LEU A 89 1.98 6.35 8.13
CA LEU A 89 2.47 6.33 9.51
C LEU A 89 1.41 5.74 10.44
N GLU A 90 0.14 6.10 10.28
CA GLU A 90 -0.99 5.58 11.05
C GLU A 90 -1.17 4.07 10.84
N ALA A 91 -1.13 3.61 9.59
CA ALA A 91 -1.17 2.19 9.25
C ALA A 91 -0.03 1.40 9.91
N VAL A 92 1.18 1.97 9.95
CA VAL A 92 2.32 1.35 10.65
C VAL A 92 2.16 1.43 12.18
N ALA A 93 1.58 2.51 12.71
CA ALA A 93 1.32 2.68 14.13
C ALA A 93 0.30 1.65 14.64
N ALA A 94 -0.78 1.43 13.91
CA ALA A 94 -1.78 0.39 14.19
C ALA A 94 -1.33 -1.03 13.76
N GLY A 95 -0.31 -1.15 12.91
CA GLY A 95 0.08 -2.41 12.31
C GLY A 95 -0.94 -2.94 11.28
N ASP A 96 -1.86 -2.09 10.83
CA ASP A 96 -2.91 -2.40 9.88
C ASP A 96 -2.71 -1.65 8.56
N PRO A 97 -2.25 -2.32 7.49
CA PRO A 97 -2.08 -1.70 6.17
C PRO A 97 -3.40 -1.29 5.49
N ALA A 98 -4.56 -1.74 5.97
CA ALA A 98 -5.86 -1.35 5.42
C ALA A 98 -6.20 0.13 5.67
N LEU A 99 -5.51 0.78 6.62
CA LEU A 99 -5.66 2.20 6.94
C LEU A 99 -4.99 3.14 5.92
N ALA A 100 -4.12 2.61 5.04
CA ALA A 100 -3.40 3.39 4.03
C ALA A 100 -3.54 2.81 2.61
N PRO A 101 -4.77 2.55 2.12
CA PRO A 101 -4.99 1.91 0.82
C PRO A 101 -4.61 2.82 -0.35
N ASP A 102 -4.62 4.13 -0.14
CA ASP A 102 -4.29 5.21 -1.07
C ASP A 102 -2.77 5.41 -1.25
N VAL A 103 -1.96 4.89 -0.33
CA VAL A 103 -0.50 4.98 -0.37
C VAL A 103 0.11 3.92 -1.28
N LEU A 104 -0.48 2.73 -1.31
CA LEU A 104 0.03 1.61 -2.09
C LEU A 104 -0.14 1.87 -3.59
N TYR A 105 0.90 1.58 -4.38
CA TYR A 105 0.84 1.70 -5.83
C TYR A 105 -0.34 0.90 -6.41
N PRO A 106 -1.29 1.56 -7.12
CA PRO A 106 -2.50 0.90 -7.58
C PRO A 106 -2.24 -0.27 -8.51
N ARG A 107 -3.06 -1.32 -8.40
CA ARG A 107 -2.97 -2.49 -9.28
C ARG A 107 -3.14 -2.10 -10.76
N ASP A 108 -4.10 -1.22 -11.04
CA ASP A 108 -4.37 -0.74 -12.39
C ASP A 108 -3.18 0.02 -12.98
N ALA A 109 -2.49 0.84 -12.16
CA ALA A 109 -1.26 1.52 -12.55
C ALA A 109 -0.14 0.54 -12.89
N TRP A 110 -0.01 -0.53 -12.10
CA TRP A 110 0.99 -1.58 -12.34
C TRP A 110 0.73 -2.36 -13.63
N VAL A 111 -0.53 -2.73 -13.90
CA VAL A 111 -0.90 -3.44 -15.14
C VAL A 111 -0.60 -2.59 -16.37
N ARG A 112 -0.82 -1.28 -16.30
CA ARG A 112 -0.55 -0.32 -17.39
C ARG A 112 0.93 -0.09 -17.63
N SER A 113 1.73 0.03 -16.57
CA SER A 113 3.15 0.37 -16.66
C SER A 113 4.06 -0.82 -16.98
N ARG A 114 3.69 -2.04 -16.59
CA ARG A 114 4.58 -3.21 -16.64
C ARG A 114 4.54 -3.98 -17.96
N ASP A 115 5.74 -4.28 -18.47
CA ASP A 115 5.95 -5.17 -19.62
C ASP A 115 6.19 -6.60 -19.16
N ALA A 116 5.12 -7.27 -18.74
CA ALA A 116 5.16 -8.65 -18.27
C ALA A 116 3.98 -9.44 -18.88
N SER A 117 4.12 -10.77 -18.91
CA SER A 117 3.06 -11.67 -19.41
C SER A 117 1.79 -11.59 -18.56
N ASP A 118 1.92 -11.46 -17.24
CA ASP A 118 0.80 -11.30 -16.31
C ASP A 118 1.19 -10.29 -15.21
N PRO A 119 1.07 -8.98 -15.48
CA PRO A 119 1.46 -7.95 -14.53
C PRO A 119 0.49 -7.90 -13.34
N GLY A 120 -0.78 -8.25 -13.53
CA GLY A 120 -1.79 -8.26 -12.47
C GLY A 120 -1.43 -9.27 -11.38
N LYS A 121 -1.17 -10.52 -11.77
CA LYS A 121 -0.71 -11.57 -10.86
C LYS A 121 0.62 -11.20 -10.19
N ALA A 122 1.55 -10.58 -10.92
CA ALA A 122 2.81 -10.12 -10.33
C ALA A 122 2.58 -9.10 -9.20
N TRP A 123 1.62 -8.18 -9.36
CA TRP A 123 1.25 -7.22 -8.32
C TRP A 123 0.66 -7.94 -7.09
N ASP A 124 -0.28 -8.87 -7.32
CA ASP A 124 -0.98 -9.61 -6.28
C ASP A 124 -0.04 -10.51 -5.45
N HIS A 125 1.03 -11.04 -6.05
CA HIS A 125 2.00 -11.92 -5.37
C HIS A 125 3.24 -11.22 -4.82
N SER A 126 3.63 -10.06 -5.38
CA SER A 126 4.91 -9.41 -5.03
C SER A 126 4.72 -8.06 -4.37
N VAL A 127 4.01 -7.14 -5.02
CA VAL A 127 3.94 -5.73 -4.59
C VAL A 127 3.08 -5.62 -3.34
N LYS A 128 1.81 -6.03 -3.43
CA LYS A 128 0.88 -5.96 -2.31
C LYS A 128 1.40 -6.78 -1.11
N PRO A 129 1.76 -8.08 -1.23
CA PRO A 129 2.21 -8.85 -0.07
C PRO A 129 3.52 -8.34 0.55
N SER A 130 4.44 -7.78 -0.22
CA SER A 130 5.66 -7.19 0.35
C SER A 130 5.34 -5.94 1.15
N PHE A 131 4.47 -5.07 0.66
CA PHE A 131 4.00 -3.91 1.41
C PHE A 131 3.33 -4.32 2.74
N LEU A 132 2.41 -5.28 2.71
CA LEU A 132 1.74 -5.76 3.92
C LEU A 132 2.74 -6.30 4.96
N ARG A 133 3.73 -7.10 4.51
CA ARG A 133 4.78 -7.65 5.37
C ARG A 133 5.67 -6.55 5.95
N ASP A 134 6.02 -5.55 5.14
CA ASP A 134 6.89 -4.46 5.59
C ASP A 134 6.19 -3.56 6.61
N VAL A 135 4.90 -3.26 6.44
CA VAL A 135 4.10 -2.52 7.44
C VAL A 135 4.08 -3.28 8.77
N ALA A 136 3.74 -4.57 8.75
CA ALA A 136 3.70 -5.40 9.96
C ALA A 136 5.10 -5.53 10.63
N LYS A 137 6.16 -5.60 9.81
CA LYS A 137 7.55 -5.66 10.29
C LYS A 137 7.99 -4.33 10.91
N LEU A 138 7.62 -3.20 10.32
CA LEU A 138 7.91 -1.86 10.85
C LEU A 138 7.21 -1.66 12.19
N HIS A 139 5.93 -2.00 12.27
CA HIS A 139 5.15 -1.96 13.51
C HIS A 139 5.83 -2.76 14.64
N LYS A 140 6.19 -4.02 14.37
CA LYS A 140 6.86 -4.89 15.34
C LYS A 140 8.23 -4.40 15.79
N ARG A 141 8.96 -3.68 14.93
CA ARG A 141 10.32 -3.19 15.22
C ARG A 141 10.30 -1.86 15.98
N ALA A 142 9.31 -1.02 15.75
CA ALA A 142 9.22 0.30 16.33
C ALA A 142 8.47 0.26 17.66
N LYS A 143 9.21 0.23 18.77
CA LYS A 143 8.62 0.32 20.11
C LYS A 143 7.97 1.69 20.31
N GLY A 144 6.72 1.71 20.74
CA GLY A 144 6.02 2.96 21.06
C GLY A 144 5.41 3.67 19.84
N ILE A 145 5.36 3.02 18.68
CA ILE A 145 4.94 3.65 17.41
C ILE A 145 3.47 4.06 17.41
N GLU A 146 2.65 3.48 18.29
CA GLU A 146 1.26 3.88 18.51
C GLU A 146 1.10 5.32 19.01
N ARG A 147 2.17 5.92 19.56
CA ARG A 147 2.21 7.32 19.99
C ARG A 147 2.96 8.22 19.01
N ALA A 148 3.25 7.73 17.80
CA ALA A 148 3.97 8.47 16.78
C ALA A 148 3.16 9.68 16.31
N ARG A 149 3.79 10.86 16.30
CA ARG A 149 3.26 12.07 15.67
C ARG A 149 4.04 12.37 14.40
N PHE A 150 3.34 12.55 13.29
CA PHE A 150 3.94 12.98 12.03
C PHE A 150 4.57 14.37 12.19
N VAL A 151 5.77 14.56 11.65
CA VAL A 151 6.47 15.86 11.65
C VAL A 151 6.63 16.38 10.24
N SER A 152 7.22 15.58 9.36
CA SER A 152 7.48 15.99 7.98
C SER A 152 7.71 14.79 7.07
N PHE A 153 7.56 15.04 5.77
CA PHE A 153 7.94 14.12 4.72
C PHE A 153 9.01 14.75 3.84
N ASP A 154 10.08 13.99 3.58
CA ASP A 154 11.16 14.37 2.67
C ASP A 154 11.13 13.45 1.45
N LEU A 155 10.84 14.03 0.28
CA LEU A 155 10.91 13.31 -0.97
C LEU A 155 12.39 13.02 -1.30
N GLY A 156 12.71 11.75 -1.56
CA GLY A 156 14.09 11.34 -1.78
C GLY A 156 14.76 12.11 -2.92
N ARG A 157 16.06 12.39 -2.79
CA ARG A 157 16.82 13.17 -3.79
C ARG A 157 17.05 12.45 -5.13
N ALA A 158 16.74 11.15 -5.21
CA ALA A 158 16.97 10.33 -6.40
C ALA A 158 15.70 10.21 -7.26
N VAL A 159 15.11 11.34 -7.63
CA VAL A 159 14.00 11.40 -8.60
C VAL A 159 14.57 11.16 -9.98
N ALA A 160 14.08 10.12 -10.66
CA ALA A 160 14.55 9.73 -11.99
C ALA A 160 13.36 9.39 -12.89
N HIS A 161 13.41 9.90 -14.12
CA HIS A 161 12.56 9.45 -15.20
C HIS A 161 13.14 8.14 -15.75
N VAL A 162 12.44 7.03 -15.54
CA VAL A 162 12.90 5.71 -15.96
C VAL A 162 12.34 5.42 -17.34
N PRO A 163 13.18 5.22 -18.37
CA PRO A 163 12.70 4.94 -19.71
C PRO A 163 12.01 3.56 -19.78
N ALA A 164 11.12 3.40 -20.76
CA ALA A 164 10.58 2.10 -21.10
C ALA A 164 11.71 1.13 -21.45
N LYS A 165 11.58 -0.12 -21.00
CA LYS A 165 12.57 -1.18 -21.22
C LYS A 165 11.85 -2.51 -21.45
N PRO A 166 12.19 -3.26 -22.51
CA PRO A 166 11.60 -4.56 -22.77
C PRO A 166 11.70 -5.47 -21.55
N ARG A 167 10.60 -6.17 -21.23
CA ARG A 167 10.45 -7.07 -20.08
C ARG A 167 10.49 -6.39 -18.70
N ASP A 168 10.41 -5.07 -18.63
CA ASP A 168 10.38 -4.32 -17.36
C ASP A 168 9.25 -3.28 -17.35
N LEU A 169 9.28 -2.34 -18.29
CA LEU A 169 8.35 -1.20 -18.38
C LEU A 169 7.89 -0.98 -19.83
N LYS A 170 6.57 -0.93 -20.02
CA LYS A 170 5.93 -0.60 -21.31
C LYS A 170 6.03 0.88 -21.64
N ARG A 171 6.01 1.72 -20.62
CA ARG A 171 5.99 3.18 -20.72
C ARG A 171 7.03 3.75 -19.76
N PRO A 172 7.62 4.91 -20.08
CA PRO A 172 8.42 5.64 -19.11
C PRO A 172 7.56 6.03 -17.90
N LEU A 173 8.20 6.16 -16.74
CA LEU A 173 7.56 6.65 -15.53
C LEU A 173 8.59 7.26 -14.57
N TRP A 174 8.11 8.09 -13.66
CA TRP A 174 8.94 8.67 -12.61
C TRP A 174 9.08 7.71 -11.43
N ARG A 175 10.32 7.52 -10.96
CA ARG A 175 10.62 6.82 -9.70
C ARG A 175 11.46 7.70 -8.81
N VAL A 176 11.26 7.52 -7.51
CA VAL A 176 12.14 8.11 -6.50
C VAL A 176 12.52 7.06 -5.47
N LYS A 177 13.76 7.14 -4.99
CA LYS A 177 14.30 6.23 -3.98
C LYS A 177 14.71 7.00 -2.73
N ARG A 178 14.64 6.31 -1.58
CA ARG A 178 15.07 6.82 -0.28
C ARG A 178 14.31 8.07 0.18
N SER A 179 12.98 8.05 0.03
CA SER A 179 12.13 9.05 0.68
C SER A 179 12.01 8.73 2.17
N ARG A 180 11.68 9.72 2.99
CA ARG A 180 11.69 9.57 4.44
C ARG A 180 10.51 10.27 5.09
N ILE A 181 9.87 9.58 6.02
CA ILE A 181 8.92 10.18 6.96
C ILE A 181 9.67 10.45 8.26
N THR A 182 9.60 11.68 8.75
CA THR A 182 10.07 12.07 10.07
C THR A 182 8.89 12.12 11.03
N TYR A 183 9.02 11.46 12.17
CA TYR A 183 7.99 11.42 13.20
C TYR A 183 8.63 11.46 14.59
N THR A 184 7.84 11.79 15.61
CA THR A 184 8.30 11.84 17.00
C THR A 184 7.52 10.85 17.86
N ILE A 185 8.22 10.15 18.75
CA ILE A 185 7.65 9.36 19.86
C ILE A 185 8.25 9.90 21.15
N ASP A 186 7.42 10.35 22.09
CA ASP A 186 7.88 10.94 23.36
C ASP A 186 8.99 12.00 23.14
N ASP A 187 8.76 12.91 22.19
CA ASP A 187 9.67 13.99 21.77
C ASP A 187 11.03 13.54 21.20
N LYS A 188 11.22 12.23 20.98
CA LYS A 188 12.37 11.69 20.26
C LYS A 188 12.05 11.59 18.78
N THR A 189 12.85 12.28 17.98
CA THR A 189 12.75 12.20 16.51
C THR A 189 13.21 10.83 16.02
N LYS A 190 12.41 10.24 15.14
CA LYS A 190 12.63 8.97 14.46
C LYS A 190 12.30 9.11 12.99
N HIS A 191 12.75 8.12 12.22
CA HIS A 191 12.57 8.10 10.78
C HIS A 191 12.01 6.76 10.32
N LEU A 192 11.14 6.83 9.31
CA LEU A 192 10.68 5.69 8.54
C LEU A 192 11.16 5.90 7.10
N ASP A 193 12.00 4.98 6.62
CA ASP A 193 12.56 5.07 5.28
C ASP A 193 11.69 4.31 4.26
N ILE A 194 11.34 5.00 3.18
CA ILE A 194 10.64 4.43 2.04
C ILE A 194 11.67 4.08 0.98
N ALA A 195 11.74 2.80 0.61
CA ALA A 195 12.77 2.32 -0.32
C ALA A 195 12.57 2.89 -1.72
N GLU A 196 11.33 2.85 -2.21
CA GLU A 196 10.98 3.22 -3.57
C GLU A 196 9.52 3.70 -3.67
N MET A 197 9.34 4.83 -4.34
CA MET A 197 8.05 5.35 -4.75
C MET A 197 8.03 5.48 -6.28
N THR A 198 6.86 5.26 -6.85
CA THR A 198 6.62 5.33 -8.30
C THR A 198 5.46 6.27 -8.56
N ALA A 199 5.61 7.14 -9.54
CA ALA A 199 4.57 8.07 -9.93
C ALA A 199 3.55 7.37 -10.84
N PHE A 200 2.32 7.84 -10.76
CA PHE A 200 1.28 7.52 -11.71
C PHE A 200 0.27 8.66 -11.74
N ARG A 201 0.00 9.20 -12.94
CA ARG A 201 -1.02 10.24 -13.16
C ARG A 201 -0.85 11.46 -12.26
N GLY A 202 0.39 11.93 -12.09
CA GLY A 202 0.69 13.12 -11.30
C GLY A 202 0.75 12.90 -9.77
N ALA A 203 0.59 11.67 -9.27
CA ALA A 203 0.69 11.36 -7.85
C ALA A 203 1.82 10.36 -7.54
N TRP A 204 2.44 10.50 -6.36
CA TRP A 204 3.42 9.56 -5.85
C TRP A 204 2.77 8.46 -5.01
N TYR A 205 3.21 7.21 -5.24
CA TYR A 205 2.76 6.06 -4.47
C TYR A 205 3.94 5.20 -4.01
N VAL A 206 3.76 4.48 -2.92
CA VAL A 206 4.77 3.58 -2.37
C VAL A 206 4.71 2.23 -3.08
N THR A 207 5.88 1.75 -3.49
CA THR A 207 6.04 0.40 -4.06
C THR A 207 6.83 -0.52 -3.13
N ARG A 208 7.77 0.02 -2.35
CA ARG A 208 8.60 -0.74 -1.40
C ARG A 208 8.95 0.07 -0.16
N LEU A 209 8.87 -0.58 1.00
CA LEU A 209 9.30 -0.08 2.30
C LEU A 209 10.62 -0.76 2.74
N ARG A 210 11.24 -0.34 3.85
CA ARG A 210 12.51 -0.92 4.36
C ARG A 210 12.35 -1.68 5.68
#